data_AF-A0A5C6M9S9-F1
#
_entry.id   AF-A0A5C6M9S9-F1
#
_cell.length_a   1.000
_cell.length_b   1.000
_cell.length_c   1.000
_cell.angle_alpha   90.00
_cell.angle_beta   90.00
_cell.angle_gamma   90.00
#
_symmetry.space_group_name_H-M   'P 1'
#
loop_
_entity.id
_entity.type
_entity.pdbx_description
1 polymer ?
#
loop_
_entity_poly.entity_id
_entity_poly.type
_entity_poly.pdbx_seq_one_letter_code
_entity_poly.pdbx_strand_id
1 'polypeptide(L)'
;MIIKNITLKVEYYRMRDANNRLVRTKYFLINSDTTIEEARKNLQAAPFVEDFSTTLTFSKFTDKGKLSKQDDSYSEDNAILAEDEFARISKLEESIEEDTARALILKDIINNADFNGELSTIKTKNSHSDWYKNGGDLNSVSVYNTQVPTSVVKEAIELQAIRKKYQGSEIFDFGKTAYVTVTERVADHDNGKF
;
A
#
# COMPACT_ATOMS: atom_id res chain seq x y z
N MET A 1 6.04 -4.00 28.79
CA MET A 1 5.05 -3.23 28.00
C MET A 1 5.80 -2.57 26.87
N ILE A 2 5.35 -2.77 25.63
CA ILE A 2 5.94 -2.17 24.44
C ILE A 2 5.17 -0.87 24.18
N ILE A 3 5.90 0.25 24.15
CA ILE A 3 5.35 1.55 23.78
C ILE A 3 5.69 1.76 22.31
N LYS A 4 4.70 1.54 21.44
CA LYS A 4 4.82 1.69 19.99
C LYS A 4 3.52 2.26 19.46
N ASN A 5 3.63 3.35 18.70
CA ASN A 5 2.47 3.98 18.09
C ASN A 5 2.15 3.28 16.77
N ILE A 6 0.96 2.67 16.71
CA ILE A 6 0.39 2.13 15.49
C ILE A 6 -0.80 2.99 15.13
N THR A 7 -0.75 3.59 13.94
CA THR A 7 -1.82 4.43 13.42
C THR A 7 -2.49 3.73 12.25
N LEU A 8 -3.77 3.42 12.41
CA LEU A 8 -4.58 2.76 11.40
C LEU A 8 -5.57 3.77 10.80
N LYS A 9 -5.60 3.85 9.47
CA LYS A 9 -6.72 4.45 8.76
C LYS A 9 -7.78 3.39 8.56
N VAL A 10 -8.97 3.62 9.12
CA VAL A 10 -10.06 2.65 9.07
C VAL A 10 -11.32 3.29 8.51
N GLU A 11 -12.01 2.53 7.68
CA GLU A 11 -13.42 2.73 7.38
C GLU A 11 -14.25 1.98 8.42
N TYR A 12 -15.40 2.53 8.78
CA TYR A 12 -16.33 1.82 9.64
C TYR A 12 -17.77 2.01 9.22
N TYR A 13 -18.52 0.93 9.32
CA TYR A 13 -19.91 0.85 8.93
C TYR A 13 -20.77 0.71 10.19
N ARG A 14 -21.70 1.64 10.40
CA ARG A 14 -22.70 1.55 11.46
C ARG A 14 -23.99 0.99 10.90
N MET A 15 -24.42 -0.14 11.45
CA MET A 15 -25.69 -0.78 11.09
C MET A 15 -26.74 -0.42 12.14
N ARG A 16 -27.90 0.02 11.66
CA ARG A 16 -29.03 0.40 12.51
C ARG A 16 -30.23 -0.50 12.30
N ASP A 17 -31.04 -0.67 13.33
CA ASP A 17 -32.33 -1.34 13.22
C ASP A 17 -33.41 -0.42 12.60
N ALA A 18 -34.61 -0.96 12.38
CA ALA A 18 -35.74 -0.21 11.86
C ALA A 18 -36.19 0.97 12.76
N ASN A 19 -35.74 1.02 14.02
CA ASN A 19 -36.00 2.09 14.97
C ASN A 19 -34.82 3.08 15.10
N ASN A 20 -33.88 3.04 14.15
CA ASN A 20 -32.68 3.88 14.10
C ASN A 20 -31.69 3.70 15.27
N ARG A 21 -31.75 2.56 15.98
CA ARG A 21 -30.81 2.24 17.07
C ARG A 21 -29.55 1.60 16.50
N LEU A 22 -28.38 1.98 17.01
CA LEU A 22 -27.11 1.37 16.62
C LEU A 22 -27.05 -0.08 17.11
N VAL A 23 -26.93 -1.03 16.19
CA VAL A 23 -26.87 -2.46 16.49
C VAL A 23 -25.44 -2.97 16.45
N ARG A 24 -24.64 -2.47 15.49
CA ARG A 24 -23.27 -2.93 15.27
C ARG A 24 -22.44 -1.87 14.56
N THR A 25 -21.17 -1.78 14.93
CA THR A 25 -20.14 -1.06 14.18
C THR A 25 -19.13 -2.08 13.69
N LYS A 26 -18.67 -1.99 12.44
CA LYS A 26 -17.63 -2.87 11.91
C LYS A 26 -16.55 -2.05 11.23
N TYR A 27 -15.29 -2.30 11.59
CA TYR A 27 -14.12 -1.56 11.10
C TYR A 27 -13.36 -2.36 10.03
N PHE A 28 -12.78 -1.64 9.07
CA PHE A 28 -11.97 -2.17 7.99
C PHE A 28 -10.77 -1.27 7.75
N LEU A 29 -9.59 -1.85 7.52
CA LEU A 29 -8.41 -1.10 7.13
C LEU A 29 -8.59 -0.51 5.72
N ILE A 30 -8.27 0.77 5.55
CA ILE A 30 -8.24 1.41 4.23
C ILE A 30 -6.99 0.89 3.48
N ASN A 31 -7.18 0.37 2.25
CA ASN A 31 -6.18 -0.31 1.40
C ASN A 31 -5.83 -1.77 1.75
N SER A 32 -6.69 -2.49 2.46
CA SER A 32 -6.54 -3.94 2.68
C SER A 32 -7.00 -4.78 1.47
N ASP A 33 -6.52 -6.03 1.38
CA ASP A 33 -6.73 -6.97 0.27
C ASP A 33 -8.19 -7.16 -0.22
N THR A 34 -8.34 -7.70 -1.43
CA THR A 34 -9.58 -7.94 -2.21
C THR A 34 -10.71 -8.61 -1.44
N THR A 35 -10.40 -9.47 -0.47
CA THR A 35 -11.38 -10.16 0.39
C THR A 35 -12.21 -9.20 1.24
N ILE A 36 -11.66 -8.01 1.55
CA ILE A 36 -12.34 -6.97 2.31
C ILE A 36 -13.26 -6.13 1.42
N GLU A 37 -12.96 -5.98 0.12
CA GLU A 37 -13.84 -5.27 -0.83
C GLU A 37 -15.19 -5.97 -1.01
N GLU A 38 -15.20 -7.31 -1.09
CA GLU A 38 -16.45 -8.09 -1.15
C GLU A 38 -17.26 -7.96 0.16
N ALA A 39 -16.57 -7.96 1.31
CA ALA A 39 -17.20 -7.74 2.61
C ALA A 39 -17.80 -6.33 2.74
N ARG A 40 -17.12 -5.30 2.20
CA ARG A 40 -17.62 -3.90 2.13
C ARG A 40 -18.88 -3.81 1.26
N LYS A 41 -18.86 -4.41 0.07
CA LYS A 41 -20.00 -4.42 -0.86
C LYS A 41 -21.25 -5.06 -0.24
N ASN A 42 -21.07 -6.16 0.49
CA ASN A 42 -22.17 -6.83 1.18
C ASN A 42 -22.75 -5.99 2.34
N LEU A 43 -21.93 -5.17 3.01
CA LEU A 43 -22.40 -4.26 4.05
C LEU A 43 -23.12 -3.05 3.47
N GLN A 44 -22.58 -2.43 2.42
CA GLN A 44 -23.22 -1.30 1.75
C GLN A 44 -24.59 -1.65 1.16
N ALA A 45 -24.86 -2.93 0.86
CA ALA A 45 -26.16 -3.41 0.40
C ALA A 45 -27.22 -3.53 1.51
N ALA A 46 -26.86 -3.37 2.80
CA ALA A 46 -27.80 -3.45 3.91
C ALA A 46 -28.64 -2.15 4.03
N PRO A 47 -29.91 -2.25 4.46
CA PRO A 47 -30.90 -1.16 4.30
C PRO A 47 -30.64 0.10 5.13
N PHE A 48 -29.75 0.06 6.13
CA PHE A 48 -29.41 1.21 6.98
C PHE A 48 -27.93 1.17 7.37
N VAL A 49 -27.08 1.67 6.48
CA VAL A 49 -25.64 1.72 6.69
C VAL A 49 -25.12 3.14 6.52
N GLU A 50 -24.47 3.63 7.57
CA GLU A 50 -23.69 4.86 7.54
C GLU A 50 -22.21 4.50 7.37
N ASP A 51 -21.56 5.10 6.37
CA ASP A 51 -20.14 4.91 6.05
C ASP A 51 -19.35 6.12 6.55
N PHE A 52 -18.25 5.84 7.25
CA PHE A 52 -17.37 6.82 7.83
C PHE A 52 -15.92 6.35 7.69
N SER A 53 -14.98 7.29 7.61
CA SER A 53 -13.57 7.01 7.80
C SER A 53 -13.04 7.72 9.03
N THR A 54 -12.09 7.10 9.71
CA THR A 54 -11.40 7.69 10.86
C THR A 54 -9.97 7.17 10.94
N THR A 55 -9.18 7.83 11.79
CA THR A 55 -7.83 7.38 12.14
C THR A 55 -7.84 6.95 13.60
N LEU A 56 -7.33 5.75 13.87
CA LEU A 56 -7.17 5.21 15.22
C LEU A 56 -5.69 5.07 15.51
N THR A 57 -5.25 5.57 16.66
CA THR A 57 -3.88 5.42 17.13
C THR A 57 -3.88 4.56 18.40
N PHE A 58 -3.03 3.54 18.39
CA PHE A 58 -2.81 2.59 19.48
C PHE A 58 -1.38 2.72 19.94
N SER A 59 -1.15 2.76 21.25
CA SER A 59 0.18 3.08 21.81
C SER A 59 0.67 2.09 22.86
N LYS A 60 -0.25 1.32 23.46
CA LYS A 60 0.06 0.41 24.57
C LYS A 60 -0.10 -1.04 24.16
N PHE A 61 1.01 -1.70 23.84
CA PHE A 61 1.04 -3.14 23.56
C PHE A 61 1.72 -3.90 24.70
N THR A 62 1.25 -5.11 24.95
CA THR A 62 1.94 -6.08 25.81
C THR A 62 3.24 -6.53 25.16
N ASP A 63 4.12 -7.14 25.95
CA ASP A 63 5.33 -7.83 25.48
C ASP A 63 5.04 -8.94 24.47
N LYS A 64 3.82 -9.50 24.49
CA LYS A 64 3.35 -10.51 23.53
C LYS A 64 2.71 -9.94 22.27
N GLY A 65 2.78 -8.62 22.06
CA GLY A 65 2.19 -7.94 20.90
C GLY A 65 0.66 -7.79 20.95
N LYS A 66 0.02 -8.05 22.10
CA LYS A 66 -1.43 -7.83 22.31
C LYS A 66 -1.75 -6.39 22.71
N LEU A 67 -2.84 -5.83 22.22
CA LEU A 67 -3.27 -4.48 22.59
C LEU A 67 -3.70 -4.45 24.06
N SER A 68 -3.22 -3.47 24.81
CA SER A 68 -3.59 -3.30 26.21
C SER A 68 -5.04 -2.83 26.34
N LYS A 69 -5.79 -3.42 27.28
CA LYS A 69 -7.14 -2.94 27.67
C LYS A 69 -7.14 -1.53 28.27
N GLN A 70 -5.96 -1.01 28.61
CA GLN A 70 -5.77 0.36 29.11
C GLN A 70 -5.47 1.38 28.00
N ASP A 71 -5.53 0.97 26.73
CA ASP A 71 -5.45 1.87 25.59
C ASP A 71 -6.83 2.52 25.35
N ASP A 72 -6.86 3.83 25.14
CA ASP A 72 -8.11 4.59 25.01
C ASP A 72 -8.87 4.25 23.71
N SER A 73 -8.17 3.69 22.72
CA SER A 73 -8.73 3.24 21.44
C SER A 73 -9.23 1.78 21.47
N TYR A 74 -9.14 1.11 22.64
CA TYR A 74 -9.46 -0.31 22.77
C TYR A 74 -10.94 -0.62 22.51
N SER A 75 -11.17 -1.44 21.49
CA SER A 75 -12.38 -2.26 21.31
C SER A 75 -11.95 -3.61 20.74
N GLU A 76 -12.74 -4.67 20.90
CA GLU A 76 -12.33 -6.01 20.45
C GLU A 76 -12.02 -6.05 18.94
N ASP A 77 -12.86 -5.43 18.12
CA ASP A 77 -12.65 -5.36 16.66
C ASP A 77 -11.40 -4.55 16.30
N ASN A 78 -11.16 -3.43 16.99
CA ASN A 78 -9.98 -2.59 16.79
C ASN A 78 -8.69 -3.28 17.26
N ALA A 79 -8.77 -4.05 18.34
CA ALA A 79 -7.64 -4.75 18.92
C ALA A 79 -7.08 -5.78 17.93
N ILE A 80 -7.94 -6.52 17.24
CA ILE A 80 -7.51 -7.49 16.21
C ILE A 80 -6.72 -6.77 15.10
N LEU A 81 -7.28 -5.67 14.55
CA LEU A 81 -6.62 -4.91 13.49
C LEU A 81 -5.27 -4.32 13.95
N ALA A 82 -5.22 -3.79 15.17
CA ALA A 82 -4.01 -3.21 15.74
C ALA A 82 -2.93 -4.26 16.03
N GLU A 83 -3.32 -5.44 16.52
CA GLU A 83 -2.42 -6.56 16.79
C GLU A 83 -1.88 -7.19 15.50
N ASP A 84 -2.72 -7.34 14.46
CA ASP A 84 -2.31 -7.83 13.15
C ASP A 84 -1.30 -6.88 12.51
N GLU A 85 -1.56 -5.56 12.55
CA GLU A 85 -0.63 -4.57 12.06
C GLU A 85 0.66 -4.51 12.90
N PHE A 86 0.57 -4.67 14.22
CA PHE A 86 1.73 -4.78 15.09
C PHE A 86 2.63 -5.94 14.66
N ALA A 87 2.04 -7.13 14.51
CA ALA A 87 2.77 -8.32 14.07
C ALA A 87 3.38 -8.15 12.68
N ARG A 88 2.67 -7.49 11.76
CA ARG A 88 3.17 -7.17 10.41
C ARG A 88 4.40 -6.25 10.47
N ILE A 89 4.33 -5.14 11.22
CA ILE A 89 5.44 -4.19 11.33
C ILE A 89 6.63 -4.84 12.06
N SER A 90 6.40 -5.59 13.14
CA SER A 90 7.48 -6.29 13.85
C SER A 90 8.25 -7.26 12.94
N LYS A 91 7.54 -8.03 12.09
CA LYS A 91 8.20 -8.88 11.09
C LYS A 91 9.02 -8.09 10.06
N LEU A 92 8.56 -6.90 9.68
CA LEU A 92 9.32 -6.04 8.77
C LEU A 92 10.58 -5.50 9.44
N GLU A 93 10.49 -5.09 10.71
CA GLU A 93 11.62 -4.60 11.50
C GLU A 93 12.72 -5.65 11.68
N GLU A 94 12.37 -6.92 11.84
CA GLU A 94 13.35 -8.02 11.94
C GLU A 94 14.23 -8.13 10.69
N SER A 95 13.69 -7.83 9.51
CA SER A 95 14.41 -7.95 8.24
C SER A 95 14.94 -6.63 7.68
N ILE A 96 14.68 -5.50 8.33
CA ILE A 96 14.90 -4.18 7.72
C ILE A 96 16.37 -3.89 7.45
N GLU A 97 17.25 -4.29 8.35
CA GLU A 97 18.68 -4.03 8.24
C GLU A 97 19.27 -4.79 7.05
N GLU A 98 18.98 -6.09 6.94
CA GLU A 98 19.42 -6.95 5.84
C GLU A 98 18.86 -6.47 4.50
N ASP A 99 17.55 -6.20 4.44
CA ASP A 99 16.90 -5.73 3.22
C ASP A 99 17.41 -4.36 2.79
N THR A 100 17.69 -3.45 3.74
CA THR A 100 18.26 -2.13 3.44
C THR A 100 19.67 -2.27 2.91
N ALA A 101 20.51 -3.11 3.53
CA ALA A 101 21.87 -3.36 3.06
C ALA A 101 21.86 -3.95 1.64
N ARG A 102 20.99 -4.94 1.39
CA ARG A 102 20.82 -5.55 0.07
C ARG A 102 20.32 -4.54 -0.96
N ALA A 103 19.33 -3.71 -0.60
CA ALA A 103 18.79 -2.68 -1.48
C ALA A 103 19.84 -1.64 -1.90
N LEU A 104 20.76 -1.27 -0.99
CA LEU A 104 21.85 -0.33 -1.31
C LEU A 104 22.83 -0.94 -2.31
N ILE A 105 23.22 -2.21 -2.13
CA ILE A 105 24.09 -2.92 -3.08
C ILE A 105 23.43 -2.99 -4.48
N LEU A 106 22.14 -3.38 -4.52
CA LEU A 106 21.38 -3.47 -5.77
C LEU A 106 21.27 -2.11 -6.48
N LYS A 107 20.96 -1.05 -5.71
CA LYS A 107 20.93 0.32 -6.21
C LYS A 107 22.26 0.69 -6.88
N ASP A 108 23.38 0.42 -6.23
CA ASP A 108 24.69 0.80 -6.76
C ASP A 108 25.03 0.02 -8.04
N ILE A 109 24.68 -1.26 -8.12
CA ILE A 109 24.82 -2.06 -9.35
C ILE A 109 24.01 -1.44 -10.49
N ILE A 110 22.74 -1.12 -10.24
CA ILE A 110 21.84 -0.57 -11.26
C ILE A 110 22.32 0.82 -11.72
N ASN A 111 22.71 1.68 -10.78
CA ASN A 111 23.13 3.05 -11.10
C ASN A 111 24.45 3.11 -11.90
N ASN A 112 25.30 2.09 -11.78
CA ASN A 112 26.55 1.98 -12.53
C ASN A 112 26.39 1.28 -13.89
N ALA A 113 25.19 0.81 -14.23
CA ALA A 113 24.92 0.17 -15.52
C ALA A 113 24.89 1.19 -16.68
N ASP A 114 25.13 0.71 -17.91
CA ASP A 114 25.05 1.54 -19.10
C ASP A 114 23.61 1.70 -19.59
N PHE A 115 23.03 2.88 -19.36
CA PHE A 115 21.68 3.24 -19.80
C PHE A 115 21.58 3.66 -21.26
N ASN A 116 22.69 3.72 -22.01
CA ASN A 116 22.67 3.99 -23.45
C ASN A 116 22.55 2.70 -24.29
N GLY A 117 22.62 1.53 -23.64
CA GLY A 117 22.51 0.22 -24.28
C GLY A 117 21.08 -0.26 -24.45
N GLU A 118 20.92 -1.58 -24.63
CA GLU A 118 19.62 -2.22 -24.70
C GLU A 118 18.88 -2.14 -23.36
N LEU A 119 17.65 -1.65 -23.40
CA LEU A 119 16.78 -1.47 -22.25
C LEU A 119 15.69 -2.56 -22.22
N SER A 120 15.41 -3.04 -21.02
CA SER A 120 14.37 -4.03 -20.74
C SER A 120 13.35 -3.46 -19.76
N THR A 121 12.06 -3.71 -20.03
CA THR A 121 10.95 -3.26 -19.18
C THR A 121 10.84 -4.14 -17.94
N ILE A 122 10.88 -3.53 -16.76
CA ILE A 122 10.72 -4.21 -15.46
C ILE A 122 9.36 -3.95 -14.83
N LYS A 123 8.63 -2.92 -15.29
CA LYS A 123 7.31 -2.58 -14.77
C LYS A 123 6.50 -1.82 -15.80
N THR A 124 5.23 -2.18 -15.92
CA THR A 124 4.28 -1.48 -16.78
C THR A 124 3.12 -0.95 -15.92
N LYS A 125 2.74 0.30 -16.15
CA LYS A 125 1.57 0.94 -15.51
C LYS A 125 0.67 1.54 -16.57
N ASN A 126 -0.64 1.37 -16.41
CA ASN A 126 -1.64 2.03 -17.24
C ASN A 126 -2.15 3.30 -16.56
N SER A 127 -2.52 4.30 -17.35
CA SER A 127 -3.19 5.50 -16.85
C SER A 127 -4.56 5.15 -16.29
N HIS A 128 -4.91 5.76 -15.15
CA HIS A 128 -6.22 5.64 -14.51
C HIS A 128 -7.05 6.93 -14.66
N SER A 129 -6.68 7.80 -15.61
CA SER A 129 -7.39 9.06 -15.85
C SER A 129 -8.86 8.81 -16.23
N ASP A 130 -9.75 9.62 -15.65
CA ASP A 130 -11.18 9.61 -15.97
C ASP A 130 -11.46 9.93 -17.44
N TRP A 131 -10.51 10.58 -18.14
CA TRP A 131 -10.59 10.83 -19.58
C TRP A 131 -10.82 9.54 -20.39
N TYR A 132 -10.20 8.44 -19.97
CA TYR A 132 -10.36 7.14 -20.63
C TYR A 132 -11.69 6.46 -20.33
N LYS A 133 -12.40 6.84 -19.26
CA LYS A 133 -13.70 6.23 -18.91
C LYS A 133 -14.79 6.59 -19.90
N ASN A 134 -14.67 7.71 -20.59
CA ASN A 134 -15.66 8.23 -21.55
C ASN A 134 -15.10 8.37 -22.99
N GLY A 135 -13.90 7.84 -23.25
CA GLY A 135 -13.14 8.10 -24.48
C GLY A 135 -13.68 7.41 -25.75
N GLY A 136 -14.63 6.49 -25.63
CA GLY A 136 -15.09 5.66 -26.76
C GLY A 136 -14.03 4.65 -27.23
N ASP A 137 -14.39 3.85 -28.25
CA ASP A 137 -13.60 2.69 -28.72
C ASP A 137 -12.26 3.03 -29.38
N LEU A 138 -11.97 4.32 -29.61
CA LEU A 138 -10.77 4.78 -30.31
C LEU A 138 -9.65 5.29 -29.39
N ASN A 139 -9.89 5.37 -28.07
CA ASN A 139 -8.93 5.93 -27.13
C ASN A 139 -8.19 4.81 -26.38
N SER A 140 -6.89 4.67 -26.65
CA SER A 140 -6.01 3.71 -25.99
C SER A 140 -5.43 4.27 -24.70
N VAL A 141 -5.55 3.51 -23.62
CA VAL A 141 -4.99 3.92 -22.31
C VAL A 141 -3.48 4.11 -22.42
N SER A 142 -2.97 5.25 -21.97
CA SER A 142 -1.52 5.49 -21.90
C SER A 142 -0.85 4.42 -21.04
N VAL A 143 0.24 3.86 -21.57
CA VAL A 143 1.08 2.87 -20.92
C VAL A 143 2.42 3.50 -20.57
N TYR A 144 2.87 3.30 -19.34
CA TYR A 144 4.15 3.77 -18.82
C TYR A 144 5.02 2.56 -18.49
N ASN A 145 6.09 2.38 -19.26
CA ASN A 145 7.07 1.33 -19.07
C ASN A 145 8.26 1.89 -18.29
N THR A 146 8.55 1.32 -17.14
CA THR A 146 9.81 1.55 -16.42
C THR A 146 10.84 0.54 -16.91
N GLN A 147 11.96 1.06 -17.37
CA GLN A 147 13.02 0.32 -18.04
C GLN A 147 14.36 0.52 -17.34
N VAL A 148 15.19 -0.51 -17.44
CA VAL A 148 16.60 -0.54 -16.99
C VAL A 148 17.43 -1.30 -18.02
N PRO A 149 18.77 -1.17 -18.02
CA PRO A 149 19.62 -1.96 -18.90
C PRO A 149 19.37 -3.45 -18.72
N THR A 150 19.34 -4.19 -19.82
CA THR A 150 19.07 -5.64 -19.82
C THR A 150 20.04 -6.40 -18.90
N SER A 151 21.25 -5.89 -18.71
CA SER A 151 22.28 -6.45 -17.82
C SER A 151 21.93 -6.45 -16.33
N VAL A 152 21.03 -5.55 -15.87
CA VAL A 152 20.70 -5.37 -14.44
C VAL A 152 19.21 -5.62 -14.13
N VAL A 153 18.50 -6.30 -15.03
CA VAL A 153 17.06 -6.59 -14.86
C VAL A 153 16.78 -7.39 -13.59
N LYS A 154 17.63 -8.39 -13.28
CA LYS A 154 17.42 -9.26 -12.11
C LYS A 154 17.53 -8.45 -10.82
N GLU A 155 18.55 -7.61 -10.74
CA GLU A 155 18.84 -6.73 -9.61
C GLU A 155 17.73 -5.69 -9.43
N ALA A 156 17.24 -5.12 -10.53
CA ALA A 156 16.15 -4.16 -10.49
C ALA A 156 14.82 -4.79 -10.04
N ILE A 157 14.51 -6.02 -10.48
CA ILE A 157 13.33 -6.76 -10.02
C ILE A 157 13.44 -7.10 -8.53
N GLU A 158 14.61 -7.54 -8.08
CA GLU A 158 14.86 -7.83 -6.67
C GLU A 158 14.69 -6.57 -5.80
N LEU A 159 15.26 -5.43 -6.22
CA LEU A 159 15.11 -4.16 -5.53
C LEU A 159 13.65 -3.71 -5.50
N GLN A 160 12.88 -3.94 -6.57
CA GLN A 160 11.43 -3.67 -6.58
C GLN A 160 10.68 -4.55 -5.58
N ALA A 161 11.04 -5.83 -5.45
CA ALA A 161 10.42 -6.74 -4.50
C ALA A 161 10.68 -6.29 -3.06
N ILE A 162 11.92 -5.92 -2.73
CA ILE A 162 12.27 -5.35 -1.42
C ILE A 162 11.46 -4.07 -1.17
N ARG A 163 11.47 -3.11 -2.10
CA ARG A 163 10.70 -1.86 -1.93
C ARG A 163 9.20 -2.13 -1.79
N LYS A 164 8.64 -3.11 -2.49
CA LYS A 164 7.22 -3.49 -2.39
C LYS A 164 6.89 -4.11 -1.02
N LYS A 165 7.78 -4.93 -0.46
CA LYS A 165 7.63 -5.52 0.89
C LYS A 165 7.40 -4.46 1.97
N TYR A 166 8.06 -3.31 1.86
CA TYR A 166 7.94 -2.19 2.80
C TYR A 166 6.92 -1.12 2.39
N GLN A 167 6.15 -1.33 1.33
CA GLN A 167 5.19 -0.33 0.85
C GLN A 167 4.19 0.04 1.95
N GLY A 168 4.00 1.35 2.19
CA GLY A 168 3.13 1.86 3.25
C GLY A 168 3.75 1.81 4.65
N SER A 169 5.00 1.37 4.79
CA SER A 169 5.74 1.44 6.06
C SER A 169 6.66 2.66 6.09
N GLU A 170 6.72 3.34 7.23
CA GLU A 170 7.59 4.51 7.44
C GLU A 170 9.02 4.13 7.84
N ILE A 171 9.25 2.86 8.18
CA ILE A 171 10.55 2.38 8.67
C ILE A 171 11.61 2.30 7.56
N PHE A 172 11.19 2.10 6.31
CA PHE A 172 12.10 1.87 5.18
C PHE A 172 12.35 3.17 4.39
N ASP A 173 13.62 3.52 4.22
CA ASP A 173 14.01 4.73 3.49
C ASP A 173 13.99 4.51 1.97
N PHE A 174 12.84 4.86 1.37
CA PHE A 174 12.63 4.81 -0.08
C PHE A 174 13.48 5.80 -0.86
N GLY A 175 13.90 6.91 -0.25
CA GLY A 175 14.74 7.93 -0.88
C GLY A 175 16.17 7.45 -1.01
N LYS A 176 16.73 6.90 0.08
CA LYS A 176 18.10 6.36 0.10
C LYS A 176 18.28 5.19 -0.87
N THR A 177 17.25 4.36 -1.04
CA THR A 177 17.25 3.19 -1.93
C THR A 177 16.68 3.49 -3.34
N ALA A 178 16.46 4.76 -3.69
CA ALA A 178 16.05 5.14 -5.04
C ALA A 178 17.18 4.86 -6.05
N TYR A 179 16.80 4.42 -7.25
CA TYR A 179 17.72 3.97 -8.31
C TYR A 179 17.30 4.52 -9.67
N VAL A 180 18.25 4.59 -10.59
CA VAL A 180 18.04 5.13 -11.94
C VAL A 180 17.14 4.20 -12.75
N THR A 181 16.17 4.79 -13.45
CA THR A 181 15.29 4.10 -14.39
C THR A 181 14.98 5.03 -15.56
N VAL A 182 14.65 4.46 -16.71
CA VAL A 182 14.09 5.18 -17.85
C VAL A 182 12.59 4.93 -17.87
N THR A 183 11.80 5.96 -18.13
CA THR A 183 10.34 5.82 -18.29
C THR A 183 9.96 6.13 -19.72
N GLU A 184 9.42 5.13 -20.41
CA GLU A 184 8.84 5.26 -21.74
C GLU A 184 7.32 5.35 -21.61
N ARG A 185 6.72 6.38 -22.23
CA ARG A 185 5.27 6.53 -22.34
C ARG A 185 4.82 6.15 -23.74
N VAL A 186 3.99 5.12 -23.84
CA VAL A 186 3.30 4.72 -25.06
C VAL A 186 1.86 5.22 -24.97
N ALA A 187 1.49 6.16 -25.83
CA ALA A 187 0.12 6.66 -25.92
C ALA A 187 -0.20 7.07 -27.36
N ASP A 188 -1.48 7.06 -27.70
CA ASP A 188 -2.07 7.49 -28.97
C ASP A 188 -2.29 9.01 -29.06
N HIS A 189 -1.95 9.74 -27.99
CA HIS A 189 -2.10 11.18 -27.87
C HIS A 189 -0.89 11.81 -27.16
N ASP A 190 -0.61 13.07 -27.51
CA ASP A 190 0.44 13.85 -26.85
C ASP A 190 0.14 14.09 -25.36
N ASN A 191 1.19 14.35 -24.60
CA ASN A 191 1.06 14.75 -23.20
C ASN A 191 0.59 16.21 -23.21
N GLY A 192 -0.72 16.42 -23.35
CA GLY A 192 -1.35 17.71 -23.66
C GLY A 192 -0.68 18.88 -22.94
N LYS A 193 -0.03 19.75 -23.71
CA LYS A 193 0.28 21.11 -23.25
C LYS A 193 -1.03 21.90 -23.38
N PHE A 194 -1.68 22.16 -22.25
CA PHE A 194 -2.65 23.26 -22.18
C PHE A 194 -1.90 24.58 -22.14
#